data_AF-A0A090QVD7-F1
#
_entry.id   AF-A0A090QVD7-F1
#
_cell.length_a   1.000
_cell.length_b   1.000
_cell.length_c   1.000
_cell.angle_alpha   90.00
_cell.angle_beta   90.00
_cell.angle_gamma   90.00
#
_symmetry.space_group_name_H-M   'P 1'
#
loop_
_entity.id
_entity.type
_entity.pdbx_description
1 polymer ?
#
loop_
_entity_poly.entity_id
_entity_poly.type
_entity_poly.pdbx_seq_one_letter_code
_entity_poly.pdbx_strand_id
1 'polypeptide(L)'
;MEIMTENASFVTLKEKVRHSIAVTTPMFDSHDTSSTDLTLNTIRALMDEYDKKSIVRELNRYQAELDSVLNYEAGSMDAAEMMQVDRERRQNCQAALQYLNNKARAVRLRNKQ
;
A
#
# COMPACT_ATOMS: atom_id res chain seq x y z
N MET A 1 19.56 34.98 -18.14
CA MET A 1 19.31 34.34 -16.83
C MET A 1 18.25 33.28 -17.09
N GLU A 2 18.70 32.07 -17.44
CA GLU A 2 17.78 30.96 -17.67
C GLU A 2 17.34 30.43 -16.31
N ILE A 3 16.03 30.45 -16.08
CA ILE A 3 15.41 29.93 -14.88
C ILE A 3 15.60 28.41 -14.90
N MET A 4 16.32 27.91 -13.89
CA MET A 4 16.47 26.49 -13.63
C MET A 4 15.06 25.89 -13.50
N THR A 5 14.68 25.02 -14.43
CA THR A 5 13.48 24.21 -14.26
C THR A 5 13.83 23.09 -13.30
N GLU A 6 13.36 23.25 -12.05
CA GLU A 6 13.43 22.23 -11.02
C GLU A 6 12.87 20.92 -11.58
N ASN A 7 13.70 19.87 -11.58
CA ASN A 7 13.27 18.49 -11.75
C ASN A 7 12.40 18.11 -10.55
N ALA A 8 11.13 18.52 -10.54
CA ALA A 8 10.12 17.93 -9.70
C ALA A 8 9.96 16.48 -10.18
N SER A 9 10.64 15.55 -9.49
CA SER A 9 10.51 14.12 -9.74
C SER A 9 9.02 13.78 -9.76
N PHE A 10 8.50 13.40 -10.92
CA PHE A 10 7.10 13.06 -11.09
C PHE A 10 6.85 11.74 -10.38
N VAL A 11 6.53 11.78 -9.08
CA VAL A 11 6.23 10.58 -8.30
C VAL A 11 4.96 9.96 -8.86
N THR A 12 5.09 8.77 -9.42
CA THR A 12 4.00 8.03 -10.05
C THR A 12 3.04 7.48 -8.99
N LEU A 13 1.78 7.22 -9.37
CA LEU A 13 0.82 6.55 -8.48
C LEU A 13 1.36 5.22 -7.94
N LYS A 14 2.08 4.47 -8.77
CA LYS A 14 2.75 3.22 -8.37
C LYS A 14 3.70 3.45 -7.18
N GLU A 15 4.55 4.47 -7.26
CA GLU A 15 5.50 4.81 -6.20
C GLU A 15 4.78 5.31 -4.95
N LYS A 16 3.73 6.14 -5.12
CA LYS A 16 2.91 6.60 -3.99
C LYS A 16 2.25 5.45 -3.25
N VAL A 17 1.62 4.51 -3.96
CA VAL A 17 0.99 3.33 -3.34
C VAL A 17 2.02 2.47 -2.61
N ARG A 18 3.15 2.16 -3.25
CA ARG A 18 4.22 1.38 -2.60
C ARG A 18 4.78 2.09 -1.38
N HIS A 19 4.98 3.40 -1.46
CA HIS A 19 5.46 4.21 -0.34
C HIS A 19 4.46 4.20 0.82
N SER A 20 3.16 4.40 0.55
CA SER A 20 2.10 4.34 1.57
C SER A 20 2.10 3.01 2.33
N ILE A 21 2.29 1.89 1.65
CA ILE A 21 2.41 0.57 2.31
C ILE A 21 3.73 0.46 3.06
N ALA A 22 4.86 0.87 2.46
CA ALA A 22 6.18 0.67 3.03
C ALA A 22 6.39 1.48 4.33
N VAL A 23 6.02 2.76 4.37
CA VAL A 23 6.25 3.62 5.55
C VAL A 23 5.31 3.35 6.71
N THR A 24 4.24 2.60 6.45
CA THR A 24 3.26 2.19 7.47
C THR A 24 3.46 0.75 7.91
N THR A 25 4.41 0.03 7.29
CA THR A 25 4.81 -1.31 7.73
C THR A 25 5.93 -1.17 8.77
N PRO A 26 5.76 -1.72 9.98
CA PRO A 26 6.81 -1.73 10.98
C PRO A 26 8.00 -2.54 10.46
N MET A 27 9.21 -2.02 10.65
CA MET A 27 10.42 -2.73 10.24
C MET A 27 10.82 -3.80 11.28
N PHE A 28 10.36 -3.65 12.53
CA PHE A 28 10.59 -4.54 13.67
C PHE A 28 9.41 -4.44 14.65
N ASP A 29 9.27 -5.44 15.51
CA ASP A 29 8.19 -5.66 16.49
C ASP A 29 7.91 -4.42 17.37
N SER A 30 7.17 -3.45 16.84
CA SER A 30 6.81 -2.22 17.52
C SER A 30 5.32 -2.26 17.85
N HIS A 31 5.00 -2.39 19.13
CA HIS A 31 3.65 -2.49 19.69
C HIS A 31 2.77 -1.22 19.56
N ASP A 32 3.19 -0.19 18.83
CA ASP A 32 2.48 1.08 18.76
C ASP A 32 1.63 1.19 17.48
N THR A 33 0.34 1.52 17.68
CA THR A 33 -0.68 1.87 16.68
C THR A 33 -0.69 0.99 15.42
N SER A 34 -1.69 0.10 15.31
CA SER A 34 -1.83 -0.85 14.19
C SER A 34 -1.38 -0.23 12.85
N SER A 35 -0.29 -0.78 12.29
CA SER A 35 0.28 -0.45 10.97
C SER A 35 -0.78 -0.32 9.88
N THR A 36 -1.86 -1.08 10.03
CA THR A 36 -3.05 -1.04 9.19
C THR A 36 -3.78 0.29 9.25
N ASP A 37 -3.99 0.93 10.41
CA ASP A 37 -4.74 2.19 10.49
C ASP A 37 -3.99 3.33 9.78
N LEU A 38 -2.67 3.38 9.93
CA LEU A 38 -1.80 4.30 9.19
C LEU A 38 -1.84 4.02 7.69
N THR A 39 -1.82 2.74 7.30
CA THR A 39 -2.02 2.33 5.90
C THR A 39 -3.35 2.86 5.36
N LEU A 40 -4.46 2.68 6.08
CA LEU A 40 -5.77 3.12 5.62
C LEU A 40 -5.88 4.64 5.50
N ASN A 41 -5.24 5.39 6.40
CA ASN A 41 -5.21 6.85 6.34
C ASN A 41 -4.42 7.37 5.14
N THR A 42 -3.25 6.78 4.84
CA THR A 42 -2.46 7.17 3.66
C THR A 42 -3.16 6.80 2.36
N ILE A 43 -3.80 5.63 2.28
CA ILE A 43 -4.63 5.23 1.13
C ILE A 43 -5.84 6.16 0.97
N ARG A 44 -6.43 6.63 2.07
CA ARG A 44 -7.51 7.63 2.02
C ARG A 44 -7.03 8.95 1.41
N ALA A 45 -5.84 9.43 1.80
CA ALA A 45 -5.26 10.65 1.22
C ALA A 45 -5.00 10.49 -0.30
N LEU A 46 -4.56 9.31 -0.75
CA LEU A 46 -4.40 9.07 -2.20
C LEU A 46 -5.71 9.15 -2.98
N MET A 47 -6.86 8.87 -2.34
CA MET A 47 -8.16 9.00 -2.99
C MET A 47 -8.56 10.45 -3.27
N ASP A 48 -7.88 11.43 -2.66
CA ASP A 48 -8.10 12.85 -2.93
C ASP A 48 -7.42 13.28 -4.25
N GLU A 49 -6.39 12.55 -4.68
CA GLU A 49 -5.60 12.82 -5.88
C GLU A 49 -5.91 11.87 -7.05
N TYR A 50 -6.27 10.61 -6.76
CA TYR A 50 -6.41 9.55 -7.75
C TYR A 50 -7.74 8.82 -7.63
N ASP A 51 -8.27 8.37 -8.76
CA ASP A 51 -9.49 7.58 -8.74
C ASP A 51 -9.26 6.22 -8.05
N LYS A 52 -10.31 5.76 -7.37
CA LYS A 52 -10.30 4.49 -6.64
C LYS A 52 -9.85 3.30 -7.50
N LYS A 53 -10.26 3.21 -8.77
CA LYS A 53 -9.94 2.04 -9.61
C LYS A 53 -8.44 2.01 -9.91
N SER A 54 -7.82 3.16 -10.15
CA SER A 54 -6.37 3.27 -10.34
C SER A 54 -5.60 2.86 -9.08
N ILE A 55 -6.03 3.31 -7.90
CA ILE A 55 -5.41 2.90 -6.61
C ILE A 55 -5.55 1.38 -6.41
N VAL A 56 -6.75 0.83 -6.63
CA VAL A 56 -6.99 -0.63 -6.52
C VAL A 56 -6.12 -1.42 -7.50
N ARG A 57 -5.94 -0.93 -8.72
CA ARG A 57 -5.08 -1.60 -9.72
C ARG A 57 -3.63 -1.67 -9.26
N GLU A 58 -3.07 -0.57 -8.76
CA GLU A 58 -1.68 -0.56 -8.29
C GLU A 58 -1.51 -1.36 -6.98
N LEU A 59 -2.50 -1.37 -6.08
CA LEU A 59 -2.50 -2.24 -4.90
C LEU A 59 -2.49 -3.73 -5.30
N ASN A 60 -3.36 -4.15 -6.22
CA ASN A 60 -3.38 -5.54 -6.72
C ASN A 60 -2.06 -5.92 -7.39
N ARG A 61 -1.46 -5.01 -8.17
CA ARG A 61 -0.15 -5.24 -8.80
C ARG A 61 0.93 -5.42 -7.74
N TYR A 62 0.97 -4.56 -6.73
CA TYR A 62 1.96 -4.66 -5.66
C TYR A 62 1.76 -5.92 -4.81
N GLN A 63 0.51 -6.30 -4.54
CA GLN A 63 0.20 -7.56 -3.86
C GLN A 63 0.73 -8.77 -4.64
N ALA A 64 0.54 -8.82 -5.96
CA ALA A 64 1.05 -9.91 -6.79
C ALA A 64 2.59 -9.97 -6.82
N GLU A 65 3.26 -8.82 -6.78
CA GLU A 65 4.72 -8.76 -6.65
C GLU A 65 5.19 -9.32 -5.29
N LEU A 66 4.51 -8.96 -4.19
CA LEU A 66 4.79 -9.50 -2.86
C LEU A 66 4.52 -11.00 -2.79
N ASP A 67 3.41 -11.48 -3.37
CA ASP A 67 3.09 -12.91 -3.45
C ASP A 67 4.19 -13.68 -4.20
N SER A 68 4.74 -13.10 -5.28
CA SER A 68 5.87 -13.69 -6.02
C SER A 68 7.12 -13.83 -5.17
N VAL A 69 7.49 -12.79 -4.42
CA VAL A 69 8.66 -12.81 -3.52
C VAL A 69 8.47 -13.80 -2.37
N LEU A 70 7.27 -13.87 -1.80
CA LEU A 70 6.96 -14.70 -0.65
C LEU A 70 6.80 -16.19 -0.98
N ASN A 71 6.75 -16.57 -2.25
CA ASN A 71 6.71 -17.97 -2.70
C ASN A 71 8.07 -18.66 -2.67
N TYR A 72 9.18 -17.92 -2.46
CA TYR A 72 10.51 -18.50 -2.35
C TYR A 72 10.80 -18.94 -0.90
N GLU A 73 11.55 -20.03 -0.71
CA GLU A 73 12.07 -20.40 0.61
C GLU A 73 13.26 -19.49 0.98
N ALA A 74 13.29 -19.03 2.24
CA ALA A 74 14.40 -18.24 2.76
C ALA A 74 15.67 -19.11 2.89
N GLY A 75 16.72 -18.79 2.14
CA GLY A 75 18.01 -19.50 2.21
C GLY A 75 18.91 -19.06 3.38
N SER A 76 18.52 -18.05 4.16
CA SER A 76 19.26 -17.53 5.31
C SER A 76 18.32 -16.87 6.33
N MET A 77 18.83 -16.63 7.54
CA MET A 77 18.08 -15.92 8.59
C MET A 77 17.76 -14.47 8.18
N ASP A 78 18.73 -13.75 7.62
CA ASP A 78 18.53 -12.39 7.08
C ASP A 78 17.45 -12.36 5.99
N ALA A 79 17.40 -13.39 5.13
CA ALA A 79 16.35 -13.51 4.12
C ALA A 79 14.98 -13.74 4.78
N ALA A 80 14.91 -14.53 5.86
CA ALA A 80 13.67 -14.77 6.59
C ALA A 80 13.14 -13.50 7.28
N GLU A 81 14.02 -12.68 7.84
CA GLU A 81 13.66 -11.38 8.44
C GLU A 81 13.13 -10.40 7.39
N MET A 82 13.79 -10.30 6.24
CA MET A 82 13.31 -9.47 5.12
C MET A 82 11.96 -9.95 4.59
N MET A 83 11.76 -11.27 4.49
CA MET A 83 10.47 -11.85 4.12
C MET A 83 9.37 -11.56 5.15
N GLN A 84 9.70 -11.38 6.43
CA GLN A 84 8.71 -10.99 7.45
C GLN A 84 8.16 -9.59 7.17
N VAL A 85 9.02 -8.63 6.83
CA VAL A 85 8.59 -7.28 6.42
C VAL A 85 7.69 -7.34 5.17
N ASP A 86 8.03 -8.19 4.19
CA ASP A 86 7.19 -8.35 2.99
C ASP A 86 5.85 -9.03 3.27
N ARG A 87 5.76 -9.92 4.28
CA ARG A 87 4.48 -10.48 4.76
C ARG A 87 3.59 -9.39 5.37
N GLU A 88 4.16 -8.48 6.15
CA GLU A 88 3.40 -7.39 6.74
C GLU A 88 2.94 -6.37 5.68
N ARG A 89 3.80 -6.04 4.71
CA ARG A 89 3.41 -5.22 3.54
C ARG A 89 2.23 -5.86 2.80
N ARG A 90 2.25 -7.18 2.64
CA ARG A 90 1.14 -7.93 2.01
C ARG A 90 -0.15 -7.82 2.84
N GLN A 91 -0.08 -7.95 4.16
CA GLN A 91 -1.24 -7.78 5.05
C GLN A 91 -1.82 -6.36 4.95
N ASN A 92 -0.97 -5.33 4.97
CA ASN A 92 -1.39 -3.94 4.81
C ASN A 92 -2.05 -3.70 3.43
N CYS A 93 -1.51 -4.31 2.37
CA CYS A 93 -2.09 -4.26 1.03
C CYS A 93 -3.48 -4.91 1.00
N GLN A 94 -3.65 -6.08 1.65
CA GLN A 94 -4.94 -6.75 1.79
C GLN A 94 -5.96 -5.90 2.56
N ALA A 95 -5.55 -5.29 3.66
CA ALA A 95 -6.42 -4.42 4.45
C ALA A 95 -6.88 -3.19 3.66
N ALA A 96 -5.96 -2.55 2.92
CA ALA A 96 -6.28 -1.43 2.03
C ALA A 96 -7.29 -1.83 0.94
N LEU A 97 -7.08 -2.98 0.28
CA LEU A 97 -8.00 -3.51 -0.72
C LEU A 97 -9.39 -3.80 -0.12
N GLN A 98 -9.44 -4.42 1.06
CA GLN A 98 -10.70 -4.68 1.76
C GLN A 98 -11.42 -3.38 2.12
N TYR A 99 -10.72 -2.39 2.66
CA TYR A 99 -11.28 -1.07 2.97
C TYR A 99 -11.90 -0.41 1.73
N LEU A 100 -11.17 -0.38 0.61
CA LEU A 100 -11.66 0.18 -0.64
C LEU A 100 -12.89 -0.59 -1.15
N ASN A 101 -12.90 -1.92 -1.07
CA ASN A 101 -14.02 -2.75 -1.51
C ASN A 101 -15.25 -2.63 -0.61
N ASN A 102 -15.07 -2.57 0.72
CA ASN A 102 -16.15 -2.42 1.69
C ASN A 102 -16.82 -1.04 1.63
N LYS A 103 -16.06 0.03 1.34
CA LYS A 103 -16.64 1.37 1.09
C LYS A 103 -17.56 1.36 -0.14
N ALA A 104 -17.25 0.58 -1.18
CA ALA A 104 -18.15 0.41 -2.32
C ALA A 104 -19.47 -0.28 -1.94
N ARG A 105 -19.43 -1.23 -0.99
CA ARG A 105 -20.64 -1.91 -0.50
C ARG A 105 -21.52 -0.96 0.32
N ALA A 106 -20.93 -0.15 1.20
CA ALA A 106 -21.67 0.81 2.03
C ALA A 106 -22.38 1.89 1.18
N VAL A 107 -21.73 2.43 0.14
CA VAL A 107 -22.34 3.40 -0.77
C VAL A 107 -23.48 2.77 -1.59
N ARG A 108 -23.31 1.53 -2.08
CA ARG A 108 -24.36 0.83 -2.83
C ARG A 108 -25.60 0.50 -2.00
N LEU A 109 -25.46 0.27 -0.69
CA LEU A 109 -26.59 0.03 0.20
C LEU A 109 -27.38 1.31 0.49
N ARG A 110 -26.71 2.46 0.62
CA ARG A 110 -27.39 3.76 0.80
C ARG A 110 -28.18 4.21 -0.43
N ASN A 111 -27.71 3.90 -1.64
CA ASN A 111 -28.39 4.29 -2.89
C ASN A 111 -29.53 3.34 -3.30
N LYS A 112 -29.86 2.33 -2.49
CA LYS A 112 -30.97 1.39 -2.69
C LYS A 112 -32.11 1.58 -1.69
N GLN A 113 -31.98 2.55 -0.79
CA GLN A 113 -33.02 3.02 0.13
C GLN A 113 -33.64 4.28 -0.47
#